data_AF-A0A9E2ZIY1-F1
#
_entry.id   AF-A0A9E2ZIY1-F1
#
_cell.length_a   1.000
_cell.length_b   1.000
_cell.length_c   1.000
_cell.angle_alpha   90.00
_cell.angle_beta   90.00
_cell.angle_gamma   90.00
#
_symmetry.space_group_name_H-M   'P 1'
#
loop_
_entity.id
_entity.type
_entity.pdbx_description
1 polymer ?
#
loop_
_entity_poly.entity_id
_entity_poly.type
_entity_poly.pdbx_seq_one_letter_code
_entity_poly.pdbx_strand_id
1 'polypeptide(L)'
;MSFGDDLDRQRAHVMRLVRHASQGWADAMRAHKLAPPDEGFAARLRALAEAAVNEQVAWEHAHAAGLLWRPVPGAETAEPPYELRPGTGRRGPRELWERFDSAVTELNRAITGSSAADVADAFGDMASAAEALADEVSRQDAAAARSRGAA
;
A
#
# COMPACT_ATOMS: atom_id res chain seq x y z
N MET A 1 5.93 9.23 38.10
CA MET A 1 5.96 9.48 36.64
C MET A 1 4.98 10.59 36.35
N SER A 2 5.40 11.59 35.57
CA SER A 2 4.56 12.75 35.24
C SER A 2 3.73 12.46 33.97
N PHE A 3 2.58 13.13 33.82
CA PHE A 3 1.77 13.08 32.59
C PHE A 3 2.59 13.41 31.33
N GLY A 4 3.62 14.26 31.44
CA GLY A 4 4.54 14.55 30.33
C GLY A 4 5.35 13.32 29.90
N ASP A 5 5.83 12.52 30.84
CA ASP A 5 6.64 11.32 30.55
C ASP A 5 5.81 10.21 29.87
N ASP A 6 4.51 10.17 30.14
CA ASP A 6 3.58 9.21 29.52
C ASP A 6 3.27 9.60 28.07
N LEU A 7 3.03 10.89 27.81
CA LEU A 7 2.80 11.43 26.46
C LEU A 7 4.02 11.25 25.55
N ASP A 8 5.22 11.49 26.07
CA ASP A 8 6.46 11.31 25.31
C ASP A 8 6.71 9.82 24.97
N ARG A 9 6.42 8.91 25.91
CA ARG A 9 6.48 7.47 25.64
C ARG A 9 5.46 7.02 24.60
N GLN A 10 4.24 7.55 24.66
CA GLN A 10 3.19 7.28 23.67
C GLN A 10 3.61 7.75 22.27
N ARG A 11 4.09 9.00 22.14
CA ARG A 11 4.59 9.53 20.86
C ARG A 11 5.77 8.70 20.33
N ALA A 12 6.70 8.32 21.19
CA ALA A 12 7.83 7.48 20.79
C ALA A 12 7.39 6.09 20.29
N HIS A 13 6.34 5.51 20.87
CA HIS A 13 5.76 4.25 20.42
C HIS A 13 5.10 4.41 19.04
N VAL A 14 4.26 5.43 18.86
CA VAL A 14 3.61 5.72 17.57
C VAL A 14 4.64 5.95 16.47
N MET A 15 5.70 6.70 16.74
CA MET A 15 6.79 6.90 15.77
C MET A 15 7.54 5.62 15.42
N ARG A 16 7.58 4.61 16.31
CA ARG A 16 8.13 3.29 15.98
C ARG A 16 7.18 2.51 15.06
N LEU A 17 5.87 2.57 15.30
CA LEU A 17 4.86 1.95 14.44
C LEU A 17 4.93 2.51 13.02
N VAL A 18 4.95 3.84 12.88
CA VAL A 18 5.08 4.52 11.58
C VAL A 18 6.34 4.06 10.84
N ARG A 19 7.51 4.07 11.50
CA ARG A 19 8.75 3.61 10.85
C ARG A 19 8.70 2.16 10.40
N HIS A 20 8.07 1.28 11.19
CA HIS A 20 7.92 -0.12 10.83
C HIS A 20 6.98 -0.29 9.62
N ALA A 21 5.85 0.41 9.62
CA ALA A 21 4.90 0.41 8.52
C ALA A 21 5.54 0.91 7.21
N SER A 22 6.26 2.04 7.27
CA SER A 22 6.95 2.59 6.10
C SER A 22 8.08 1.73 5.56
N GLN A 23 8.77 1.00 6.43
CA GLN A 23 9.73 -0.01 5.97
C GLN A 23 9.02 -1.15 5.24
N GLY A 24 7.92 -1.67 5.78
CA GLY A 24 7.12 -2.71 5.14
C GLY A 24 6.55 -2.28 3.77
N TRP A 25 6.07 -1.04 3.67
CA TRP A 25 5.63 -0.45 2.41
C TRP A 25 6.76 -0.36 1.38
N ALA A 26 7.94 0.15 1.79
CA ALA A 26 9.10 0.23 0.92
C ALA A 26 9.56 -1.15 0.43
N ASP A 27 9.51 -2.17 1.29
CA ASP A 27 9.87 -3.54 0.95
C ASP A 27 8.86 -4.18 -0.02
N ALA A 28 7.56 -3.95 0.17
CA ALA A 28 6.52 -4.39 -0.76
C ALA A 28 6.70 -3.75 -2.14
N MET A 29 6.91 -2.43 -2.20
CA MET A 29 7.18 -1.70 -3.45
C MET A 29 8.46 -2.19 -4.14
N ARG A 30 9.50 -2.51 -3.36
CA ARG A 30 10.75 -3.07 -3.87
C ARG A 30 10.56 -4.48 -4.42
N ALA A 31 9.73 -5.30 -3.78
CA ALA A 31 9.40 -6.63 -4.27
C ALA A 31 8.78 -6.56 -5.68
N HIS A 32 7.92 -5.57 -5.93
CA HIS A 32 7.36 -5.37 -7.27
C HIS A 32 8.40 -4.90 -8.31
N LYS A 33 9.37 -4.09 -7.87
CA LYS A 33 10.43 -3.60 -8.76
C LYS A 33 11.42 -4.70 -9.19
N LEU A 34 11.68 -5.68 -8.33
CA LEU A 34 12.71 -6.71 -8.53
C LEU A 34 12.14 -8.06 -8.99
N ALA A 35 10.82 -8.17 -9.14
CA ALA A 35 10.18 -9.43 -9.44
C ALA A 35 10.57 -9.99 -10.81
N PRO A 36 10.80 -11.31 -10.91
CA PRO A 36 10.72 -12.01 -12.18
C PRO A 36 9.32 -11.83 -12.79
N PRO A 37 9.20 -11.77 -14.13
CA PRO A 37 7.89 -11.71 -14.77
C PRO A 37 6.99 -12.85 -14.33
N ASP A 38 5.76 -12.51 -13.96
CA ASP A 38 4.61 -13.40 -13.77
C ASP A 38 4.64 -14.43 -12.62
N GLU A 39 5.78 -14.69 -11.98
CA GLU A 39 5.86 -15.58 -10.82
C GLU A 39 5.44 -14.86 -9.54
N GLY A 40 4.45 -15.37 -8.80
CA GLY A 40 4.08 -14.87 -7.47
C GLY A 40 3.40 -13.49 -7.41
N PHE A 41 2.87 -12.98 -8.54
CA PHE A 41 2.27 -11.65 -8.62
C PHE A 41 1.10 -11.43 -7.64
N ALA A 42 0.18 -12.39 -7.53
CA ALA A 42 -0.94 -12.30 -6.59
C ALA A 42 -0.47 -12.19 -5.13
N ALA A 43 0.61 -12.89 -4.77
CA ALA A 43 1.19 -12.80 -3.43
C ALA A 43 1.85 -11.43 -3.18
N ARG A 44 2.49 -10.83 -4.19
CA ARG A 44 3.03 -9.47 -4.08
C ARG A 44 1.94 -8.41 -3.98
N LEU A 45 0.82 -8.55 -4.69
CA LEU A 45 -0.33 -7.66 -4.54
C LEU A 45 -0.92 -7.77 -3.12
N ARG A 46 -1.01 -8.98 -2.57
CA ARG A 46 -1.44 -9.20 -1.19
C ARG A 46 -0.48 -8.56 -0.17
N ALA A 47 0.82 -8.75 -0.33
CA ALA A 47 1.82 -8.11 0.52
C ALA A 47 1.76 -6.57 0.44
N LEU A 48 1.46 -6.01 -0.74
CA LEU A 48 1.25 -4.58 -0.92
C LEU A 48 0.01 -4.09 -0.17
N ALA A 49 -1.10 -4.83 -0.25
CA ALA A 49 -2.32 -4.52 0.48
C ALA A 49 -2.09 -4.54 2.00
N GLU A 50 -1.44 -5.58 2.51
CA GLU A 50 -1.10 -5.70 3.94
C GLU A 50 -0.18 -4.56 4.41
N ALA A 51 0.81 -4.18 3.60
CA ALA A 51 1.68 -3.05 3.92
C ALA A 51 0.89 -1.73 3.96
N ALA A 52 -0.05 -1.52 3.03
CA ALA A 52 -0.92 -0.35 3.02
C ALA A 52 -1.84 -0.29 4.25
N VAL A 53 -2.43 -1.41 4.68
CA VAL A 53 -3.20 -1.47 5.94
C VAL A 53 -2.35 -1.06 7.14
N ASN A 54 -1.12 -1.56 7.21
CA ASN A 54 -0.21 -1.21 8.32
C ASN A 54 0.14 0.29 8.33
N GLU A 55 0.31 0.91 7.16
CA GLU A 55 0.50 2.35 7.04
C GLU A 55 -0.74 3.13 7.47
N GLN A 56 -1.94 2.74 7.00
CA GLN A 56 -3.20 3.35 7.43
C GLN A 56 -3.30 3.38 8.96
N VAL A 57 -3.18 2.22 9.62
CA VAL A 57 -3.31 2.11 11.08
C VAL A 57 -2.23 2.92 11.80
N ALA A 58 -0.99 2.90 11.29
CA ALA A 58 0.09 3.68 11.89
C ALA A 58 -0.16 5.20 11.80
N TRP A 59 -0.69 5.68 10.68
CA TRP A 59 -0.99 7.09 10.47
C TRP A 59 -2.28 7.55 11.16
N GLU A 60 -3.27 6.68 11.34
CA GLU A 60 -4.42 6.93 12.22
C GLU A 60 -3.96 7.16 13.66
N HIS A 61 -3.08 6.29 14.18
CA HIS A 61 -2.48 6.47 15.50
C HIS A 61 -1.60 7.73 15.58
N ALA A 62 -0.88 8.07 14.51
CA ALA A 62 -0.09 9.29 14.42
C ALA A 62 -0.98 10.54 14.49
N HIS A 63 -2.07 10.56 13.72
CA HIS A 63 -3.04 11.64 13.72
C HIS A 63 -3.68 11.81 15.10
N ALA A 64 -4.12 10.71 15.73
CA ALA A 64 -4.69 10.72 17.08
C ALA A 64 -3.69 11.22 18.14
N ALA A 65 -2.38 11.03 17.93
CA ALA A 65 -1.32 11.56 18.78
C ALA A 65 -0.92 13.02 18.46
N GLY A 66 -1.60 13.67 17.51
CA GLY A 66 -1.33 15.03 17.06
C GLY A 66 -0.07 15.17 16.20
N LEU A 67 0.41 14.08 15.61
CA LEU A 67 1.53 14.10 14.69
C LEU A 67 1.07 14.51 13.30
N LEU A 68 1.95 15.19 12.58
CA LEU A 68 1.74 15.61 11.20
C LEU A 68 2.56 14.74 10.26
N TRP A 69 2.02 14.53 9.06
CA TRP A 69 2.78 13.95 7.97
C TRP A 69 3.85 14.95 7.49
N ARG A 70 5.04 14.45 7.14
CA ARG A 70 6.07 15.25 6.49
C ARG A 70 5.91 15.11 4.98
N PRO A 71 5.52 16.19 4.26
CA PRO A 71 5.35 16.15 2.82
C PRO A 71 6.55 15.53 2.09
N VAL A 72 6.27 14.77 1.03
CA VAL A 72 7.26 14.26 0.08
C VAL A 72 7.10 15.04 -1.23
N PRO A 73 7.91 16.09 -1.47
CA PRO A 73 7.79 16.90 -2.67
C PRO A 73 8.09 16.09 -3.94
N GLY A 74 7.32 16.32 -5.01
CA GLY A 74 7.49 15.65 -6.30
C GLY A 74 6.90 14.25 -6.38
N ALA A 75 6.17 13.81 -5.36
CA ALA A 75 5.51 12.50 -5.36
C ALA A 75 4.23 12.49 -6.23
N GLU A 76 3.67 13.65 -6.57
CA GLU A 76 2.50 13.78 -7.42
C GLU A 76 2.70 13.21 -8.84
N THR A 77 3.95 13.18 -9.32
CA THR A 77 4.31 12.56 -10.60
C THR A 77 5.01 11.22 -10.45
N ALA A 78 5.02 10.63 -9.24
CA ALA A 78 5.68 9.37 -9.00
C ALA A 78 4.93 8.23 -9.70
N GLU A 79 5.62 7.50 -10.58
CA GLU A 79 5.05 6.34 -11.23
C GLU A 79 5.27 5.09 -10.39
N PRO A 80 4.27 4.19 -10.30
CA PRO A 80 4.46 2.92 -9.62
C PRO A 80 5.48 2.02 -10.37
N PRO A 81 5.98 0.94 -9.73
CA PRO A 81 6.79 -0.08 -10.38
C PRO A 81 6.18 -0.59 -11.69
N TYR A 82 7.01 -1.01 -12.65
CA TYR A 82 6.58 -1.31 -14.02
C TYR A 82 5.39 -2.29 -14.10
N GLU A 83 5.42 -3.39 -13.33
CA GLU A 83 4.30 -4.37 -13.33
C GLU A 83 2.97 -3.81 -12.81
N LEU A 84 3.02 -2.70 -12.07
CA LEU A 84 1.88 -1.97 -11.55
C LEU A 84 1.52 -0.77 -12.43
N ARG A 85 2.05 -0.64 -13.66
CA ARG A 85 1.70 0.46 -14.59
C ARG A 85 0.66 0.07 -15.62
N PRO A 86 -0.19 1.00 -16.09
CA PRO A 86 -1.17 0.71 -17.13
C PRO A 86 -0.49 0.19 -18.40
N GLY A 87 -1.15 -0.72 -19.12
CA GLY A 87 -0.66 -1.24 -20.41
C GLY A 87 0.41 -2.34 -20.33
N THR A 88 0.72 -2.87 -19.15
CA THR A 88 1.78 -3.89 -18.95
C THR A 88 1.31 -5.35 -18.97
N GLY A 89 0.18 -5.64 -19.61
CA GLY A 89 -0.37 -7.01 -19.64
C GLY A 89 -0.90 -7.46 -18.27
N ARG A 90 -1.35 -6.51 -17.45
CA ARG A 90 -1.89 -6.74 -16.11
C ARG A 90 -2.99 -7.80 -16.13
N ARG A 91 -2.85 -8.82 -15.27
CA ARG A 91 -3.90 -9.82 -15.01
C ARG A 91 -4.98 -9.25 -14.11
N GLY A 92 -6.21 -9.74 -14.25
CA GLY A 92 -7.36 -9.23 -13.51
C GLY A 92 -8.26 -8.28 -14.31
N PRO A 93 -9.47 -7.99 -13.79
CA PRO A 93 -10.46 -7.16 -14.45
C PRO A 93 -10.03 -5.69 -14.49
N ARG A 94 -10.36 -5.03 -15.60
CA ARG A 94 -9.98 -3.63 -15.86
C ARG A 94 -10.53 -2.69 -14.79
N GLU A 95 -11.74 -2.96 -14.31
CA GLU A 95 -12.43 -2.11 -13.34
C GLU A 95 -11.71 -2.07 -11.98
N LEU A 96 -11.07 -3.18 -11.57
CA LEU A 96 -10.27 -3.20 -10.33
C LEU A 96 -8.95 -2.45 -10.52
N TRP A 97 -8.35 -2.53 -11.71
CA TRP A 97 -7.17 -1.76 -12.05
C TRP A 97 -7.44 -0.25 -12.11
N GLU A 98 -8.58 0.16 -12.64
CA GLU A 98 -8.99 1.58 -12.63
C GLU A 98 -9.12 2.12 -11.20
N ARG A 99 -9.66 1.33 -10.27
CA ARG A 99 -9.72 1.69 -8.84
C ARG A 99 -8.34 1.81 -8.22
N PHE A 100 -7.47 0.84 -8.51
CA PHE A 100 -6.08 0.86 -8.03
C PHE A 100 -5.31 2.08 -8.55
N ASP A 101 -5.43 2.38 -9.85
CA ASP A 101 -4.76 3.53 -10.47
C ASP A 101 -5.28 4.86 -9.89
N SER A 102 -6.58 4.93 -9.57
CA SER A 102 -7.16 6.06 -8.85
C SER A 102 -6.59 6.17 -7.43
N ALA A 103 -6.49 5.06 -6.69
CA ALA A 103 -5.95 5.05 -5.33
C ALA A 103 -4.46 5.45 -5.30
N VAL A 104 -3.66 5.02 -6.28
CA VAL A 104 -2.27 5.49 -6.46
C VAL A 104 -2.21 7.01 -6.66
N THR A 105 -3.12 7.55 -7.49
CA THR A 105 -3.18 9.00 -7.75
C THR A 105 -3.54 9.78 -6.48
N GLU A 106 -4.53 9.33 -5.73
CA GLU A 106 -4.93 9.97 -4.47
C GLU A 106 -3.84 9.84 -3.40
N LEU A 107 -3.18 8.68 -3.28
CA LEU A 107 -2.05 8.50 -2.37
C LEU A 107 -0.90 9.45 -2.70
N ASN A 108 -0.49 9.52 -3.97
CA ASN A 108 0.56 10.45 -4.43
C ASN A 108 0.22 11.90 -4.08
N ARG A 109 -1.05 12.29 -4.22
CA ARG A 109 -1.54 13.61 -3.82
C ARG A 109 -1.49 13.79 -2.30
N ALA A 110 -2.02 12.85 -1.53
CA ALA A 110 -2.07 12.93 -0.07
C ALA A 110 -0.68 13.08 0.56
N ILE A 111 0.30 12.32 0.09
CA ILE A 111 1.68 12.36 0.63
C ILE A 111 2.44 13.65 0.29
N THR A 112 1.92 14.48 -0.63
CA THR A 112 2.44 15.85 -0.87
C THR A 112 1.82 16.89 0.08
N GLY A 113 0.69 16.55 0.71
CA GLY A 113 0.08 17.33 1.79
C GLY A 113 0.82 17.15 3.12
N SER A 114 0.28 17.70 4.21
CA SER A 114 0.82 17.55 5.59
C SER A 114 -0.15 16.86 6.55
N SER A 115 -1.33 16.46 6.06
CA SER A 115 -2.37 15.83 6.89
C SER A 115 -2.05 14.35 7.08
N ALA A 116 -1.86 13.94 8.34
CA ALA A 116 -1.71 12.52 8.69
C ALA A 116 -3.01 11.74 8.45
N ALA A 117 -4.17 12.38 8.60
CA ALA A 117 -5.46 11.76 8.34
C ALA A 117 -5.65 11.46 6.84
N ASP A 118 -5.39 12.45 5.97
CA ASP A 118 -5.53 12.27 4.52
C ASP A 118 -4.59 11.18 4.00
N VAL A 119 -3.38 11.07 4.58
CA VAL A 119 -2.43 10.01 4.25
C VAL A 119 -2.93 8.65 4.72
N ALA A 120 -3.53 8.56 5.91
CA ALA A 120 -4.11 7.31 6.40
C ALA A 120 -5.28 6.84 5.50
N ASP A 121 -6.20 7.74 5.16
CA ASP A 121 -7.34 7.45 4.29
C ASP A 121 -6.86 6.95 2.92
N ALA A 122 -5.86 7.61 2.33
CA ALA A 122 -5.32 7.21 1.03
C ALA A 122 -4.61 5.85 1.07
N PHE A 123 -3.93 5.51 2.17
CA PHE A 123 -3.39 4.16 2.37
C PHE A 123 -4.51 3.12 2.53
N GLY A 124 -5.63 3.46 3.16
CA GLY A 124 -6.80 2.58 3.25
C GLY A 124 -7.44 2.30 1.90
N ASP A 125 -7.60 3.32 1.05
CA ASP A 125 -8.09 3.17 -0.32
C ASP A 125 -7.16 2.28 -1.15
N MET A 126 -5.84 2.48 -1.01
CA MET A 126 -4.83 1.67 -1.66
C MET A 126 -4.87 0.21 -1.20
N ALA A 127 -5.03 -0.03 0.10
CA ALA A 127 -5.17 -1.37 0.67
C ALA A 127 -6.37 -2.12 0.08
N SER A 128 -7.54 -1.48 0.09
CA SER A 128 -8.78 -2.04 -0.44
C SER A 128 -8.67 -2.40 -1.93
N ALA A 129 -8.10 -1.49 -2.74
CA ALA A 129 -7.92 -1.73 -4.16
C ALA A 129 -6.91 -2.86 -4.45
N ALA A 130 -5.79 -2.89 -3.71
CA ALA A 130 -4.76 -3.92 -3.86
C ALA A 130 -5.25 -5.30 -3.41
N GLU A 131 -6.03 -5.38 -2.33
CA GLU A 131 -6.63 -6.62 -1.82
C GLU A 131 -7.60 -7.23 -2.84
N ALA A 132 -8.52 -6.41 -3.37
CA ALA A 132 -9.48 -6.86 -4.38
C ALA A 132 -8.77 -7.41 -5.64
N LEU A 133 -7.68 -6.76 -6.07
CA LEU A 133 -6.85 -7.27 -7.17
C LEU A 133 -6.15 -8.58 -6.80
N ALA A 134 -5.57 -8.68 -5.60
CA ALA A 134 -4.87 -9.88 -5.16
C ALA A 134 -5.79 -11.10 -5.11
N ASP A 135 -7.02 -10.93 -4.60
CA ASP A 135 -8.04 -11.97 -4.58
C ASP A 135 -8.41 -12.44 -5.97
N GLU A 136 -8.69 -11.50 -6.86
CA GLU A 136 -9.17 -11.81 -8.19
C GLU A 136 -8.09 -12.46 -9.05
N VAL A 137 -6.85 -11.94 -9.01
CA VAL A 137 -5.72 -12.55 -9.71
C VAL A 137 -5.44 -13.95 -9.16
N SER A 138 -5.47 -14.15 -7.84
CA SER A 138 -5.28 -15.47 -7.23
C SER A 138 -6.35 -16.47 -7.68
N ARG A 139 -7.61 -16.03 -7.77
CA ARG A 139 -8.73 -16.84 -8.27
C ARG A 139 -8.52 -17.25 -9.72
N GLN A 140 -8.06 -16.33 -10.58
CA GLN A 140 -7.75 -16.61 -11.99
C GLN A 140 -6.58 -17.59 -12.12
N ASP A 141 -5.53 -17.43 -11.33
CA ASP A 141 -4.35 -18.32 -11.33
C ASP A 141 -4.73 -19.74 -10.93
N ALA A 142 -5.56 -19.89 -9.89
CA ALA A 142 -6.07 -21.19 -9.46
C ALA A 142 -6.99 -21.85 -10.51
N ALA A 143 -7.78 -21.07 -11.25
CA ALA A 143 -8.57 -21.59 -12.36
C ALA A 143 -7.69 -22.07 -13.52
N ALA A 144 -6.69 -21.28 -13.93
CA ALA A 144 -5.77 -21.63 -15.01
C ALA A 144 -4.92 -22.87 -14.66
N ALA A 145 -4.47 -23.00 -13.41
CA ALA A 145 -3.74 -24.18 -12.95
C ALA A 145 -4.59 -25.46 -13.03
N ARG A 146 -5.87 -25.39 -12.63
CA ARG A 146 -6.80 -26.54 -12.74
C ARG A 146 -7.02 -26.96 -14.18
N SER A 147 -7.19 -26.02 -15.11
CA SER A 147 -7.37 -26.32 -16.54
C SER A 147 -6.14 -26.98 -17.17
N ARG A 148 -4.92 -26.66 -16.69
CA ARG A 148 -3.66 -27.25 -17.19
C ARG A 148 -3.38 -28.64 -16.63
N GLY A 149 -3.85 -28.96 -15.42
CA GLY A 149 -3.68 -30.29 -14.82
C GLY A 149 -4.72 -31.32 -15.28
N ALA A 150 -5.77 -30.90 -15.96
CA ALA A 150 -6.84 -31.76 -16.50
C ALA A 150 -6.65 -32.14 -17.98
N ALA A 151 -5.57 -31.66 -18.61
CA ALA A 151 -5.17 -31.95 -19.99
C ALA A 151 -3.94 -32.85 -20.02
#